data_AF-A0A953QAI4-F1
#
_entry.id   AF-A0A953QAI4-F1
#
_cell.length_a   1.000
_cell.length_b   1.000
_cell.length_c   1.000
_cell.angle_alpha   90.00
_cell.angle_beta   90.00
_cell.angle_gamma   90.00
#
_symmetry.space_group_name_H-M   'P 1'
#
loop_
_entity.id
_entity.type
_entity.pdbx_description
1 polymer ?
#
loop_
_entity_poly.entity_id
_entity_poly.type
_entity_poly.pdbx_seq_one_letter_code
_entity_poly.pdbx_strand_id
1 'polypeptide(L)'
;MIILALGLFTMAARVVTDPDVWWHLRTGQLILQNHTVFHSDPYSFTKFGQPWVDHEWLSQLVIFSLYRVAGWGGLVAAFGAITAAAFLTAFLRCPGRPYVAGLITVWGALASVPCWGVRPQVLTLLLASVFLLILDRSYARPNLLWCTPPLLLLWVNLHAGYALGIALLVLFLVGDALDLAFGYRDSSHSNARFRRLALVLTACIAVIPLNPYGTRMYWYPLETLHSRAMQVYIGEWLSPDFHQHRYLPTLFMMLLTLVLPALSPRRLRPRELLLLTAATYMALRSVRHIPIYMLVAIPILSGMVQAMLEKAGKAGLFGAGSRPLPTPKLIFNLLLLIGLTVFTVARLRSVIGGQAKTEIREFPSAAVNYLAANRPPGPLLNHYNWGGYFIWKLHPDYPVYIDGRADVYGDSFLDGFASSYYLKDKSWRDPLAAWGVRTVVLPPDAPLVIALKTMPDWQTVFADSQAVVLIRSK
;
A
#
# COMPACT_ATOMS: atom_id res chain seq x y z
N MET A 1 -22.06 -13.04 1.84
CA MET A 1 -20.95 -12.71 0.93
C MET A 1 -21.14 -11.37 0.25
N ILE A 2 -22.24 -11.14 -0.48
CA ILE A 2 -22.52 -9.85 -1.16
C ILE A 2 -22.49 -8.66 -0.19
N ILE A 3 -23.20 -8.76 0.94
CA ILE A 3 -23.22 -7.71 1.98
C ILE A 3 -21.80 -7.39 2.50
N LEU A 4 -20.98 -8.42 2.73
CA LEU A 4 -19.59 -8.26 3.17
C LEU A 4 -18.76 -7.55 2.09
N ALA A 5 -18.85 -7.99 0.83
CA ALA A 5 -18.12 -7.39 -0.28
C ALA A 5 -18.49 -5.91 -0.46
N LEU A 6 -19.79 -5.59 -0.41
CA LEU A 6 -20.29 -4.23 -0.50
C LEU A 6 -19.85 -3.37 0.70
N GLY A 7 -19.87 -3.93 1.91
CA GLY A 7 -19.39 -3.24 3.11
C GLY A 7 -17.91 -2.91 3.05
N LEU A 8 -17.07 -3.89 2.67
CA LEU A 8 -15.63 -3.69 2.47
C LEU A 8 -15.35 -2.65 1.38
N PHE A 9 -16.07 -2.70 0.27
CA PHE A 9 -15.97 -1.71 -0.81
C PHE A 9 -16.32 -0.31 -0.30
N THR A 10 -17.41 -0.18 0.46
CA THR A 10 -17.83 1.11 1.01
C THR A 10 -16.81 1.70 1.97
N MET A 11 -16.17 0.87 2.79
CA MET A 11 -15.09 1.29 3.69
C MET A 11 -13.84 1.75 2.91
N ALA A 12 -13.54 1.07 1.80
CA ALA A 12 -12.37 1.33 0.96
C ALA A 12 -12.57 2.51 0.00
N ALA A 13 -13.81 2.86 -0.34
CA ALA A 13 -14.15 4.04 -1.12
C ALA A 13 -13.90 5.33 -0.31
N ARG A 14 -12.73 5.93 -0.52
CA ARG A 14 -12.21 7.09 0.22
C ARG A 14 -11.71 8.18 -0.72
N VAL A 15 -11.64 9.40 -0.21
CA VAL A 15 -11.01 10.52 -0.91
C VAL A 15 -9.53 10.22 -1.12
N VAL A 16 -8.99 10.66 -2.27
CA VAL A 16 -7.58 10.49 -2.60
C VAL A 16 -6.81 11.64 -1.99
N THR A 17 -6.02 11.36 -0.96
CA THR A 17 -5.17 12.32 -0.24
C THR A 17 -3.69 12.03 -0.44
N ASP A 18 -3.38 11.04 -1.26
CA ASP A 18 -2.05 10.51 -1.38
C ASP A 18 -1.14 11.43 -2.20
N PRO A 19 0.05 11.81 -1.71
CA PRO A 19 0.94 12.69 -2.46
C PRO A 19 1.53 12.00 -3.71
N ASP A 20 1.65 10.67 -3.71
CA ASP A 20 2.35 9.93 -4.75
C ASP A 20 1.48 9.68 -6.00
N VAL A 21 0.16 9.77 -5.85
CA VAL A 21 -0.79 9.57 -6.96
C VAL A 21 -0.49 10.48 -8.16
N TRP A 22 0.02 11.68 -7.90
CA TRP A 22 0.23 12.70 -8.92
C TRP A 22 1.38 12.36 -9.88
N TRP A 23 2.51 11.89 -9.36
CA TRP A 23 3.62 11.48 -10.22
C TRP A 23 3.32 10.12 -10.90
N HIS A 24 2.52 9.24 -10.28
CA HIS A 24 2.00 8.05 -10.98
C HIS A 24 1.12 8.43 -12.18
N LEU A 25 0.23 9.42 -12.02
CA LEU A 25 -0.60 9.93 -13.12
C LEU A 25 0.27 10.51 -14.24
N ARG A 26 1.29 11.32 -13.90
CA ARG A 26 2.18 11.90 -14.90
C ARG A 26 3.00 10.84 -15.63
N THR A 27 3.53 9.86 -14.90
CA THR A 27 4.35 8.81 -15.51
C THR A 27 3.50 7.92 -16.39
N GLY A 28 2.32 7.50 -15.93
CA GLY A 28 1.36 6.76 -16.76
C GLY A 28 0.94 7.53 -18.02
N GLN A 29 0.77 8.85 -17.91
CA GLN A 29 0.51 9.72 -19.07
C GLN A 29 1.65 9.69 -20.08
N LEU A 30 2.89 9.84 -19.62
CA LEU A 30 4.05 9.88 -20.50
C LEU A 30 4.39 8.52 -21.10
N ILE A 31 4.26 7.41 -20.35
CA ILE A 31 4.42 6.06 -20.92
C ILE A 31 3.40 5.84 -22.03
N LEU A 32 2.15 6.24 -21.83
CA LEU A 32 1.09 6.10 -22.84
C LEU A 32 1.34 6.96 -24.09
N GLN A 33 1.89 8.16 -23.91
CA GLN A 33 2.20 9.08 -25.03
C GLN A 33 3.44 8.68 -25.81
N ASN A 34 4.49 8.23 -25.12
CA ASN A 34 5.79 7.98 -25.71
C ASN A 34 6.00 6.50 -26.09
N HIS A 35 5.15 5.60 -25.60
CA HIS A 35 5.29 4.14 -25.74
C HIS A 35 6.61 3.59 -25.16
N THR A 36 7.16 4.25 -24.14
CA THR A 36 8.45 3.92 -23.52
C THR A 36 8.35 3.88 -22.00
N VAL A 37 8.97 2.88 -21.38
CA VAL A 37 9.20 2.82 -19.93
C VAL A 37 10.48 3.58 -19.59
N PHE A 38 10.48 4.35 -18.49
CA PHE A 38 11.57 5.27 -18.15
C PHE A 38 12.73 4.57 -17.44
N HIS A 39 13.94 4.63 -18.00
CA HIS A 39 15.14 4.08 -17.34
C HIS A 39 15.95 5.13 -16.56
N SER A 40 15.55 6.39 -16.63
CA SER A 40 16.19 7.53 -16.00
C SER A 40 15.16 8.53 -15.51
N ASP A 41 15.51 9.32 -14.49
CA ASP A 41 14.62 10.35 -13.95
C ASP A 41 14.33 11.46 -14.97
N PRO A 42 13.05 11.69 -15.33
CA PRO A 42 12.67 12.75 -16.26
C PRO A 42 12.22 14.04 -15.56
N TYR A 43 12.05 14.05 -14.23
CA TYR A 43 11.27 15.09 -13.55
C TYR A 43 12.08 16.08 -12.73
N SER A 44 13.13 15.61 -12.04
CA SER A 44 13.87 16.46 -11.11
C SER A 44 15.10 17.02 -11.78
N PHE A 45 15.43 18.28 -11.52
CA PHE A 45 16.70 18.83 -12.02
C PHE A 45 17.91 18.38 -11.19
N THR A 46 17.67 17.91 -9.96
CA THR A 46 18.70 17.44 -9.03
C THR A 46 19.17 16.03 -9.34
N LYS A 47 18.31 15.20 -9.96
CA LYS A 47 18.63 13.84 -10.39
C LYS A 47 18.32 13.60 -11.88
N PHE A 48 18.19 14.66 -12.68
CA PHE A 48 17.86 14.53 -14.11
C PHE A 48 18.80 13.54 -14.82
N GLY A 49 18.23 12.57 -15.53
CA GLY A 49 18.99 11.57 -16.28
C GLY A 49 19.65 10.48 -15.41
N GLN A 50 19.56 10.56 -14.08
CA GLN A 50 20.06 9.49 -13.19
C GLN A 50 19.22 8.21 -13.33
N PRO A 51 19.81 7.02 -13.16
CA PRO A 51 19.07 5.76 -13.32
C PRO A 51 17.87 5.67 -12.38
N TRP A 52 16.72 5.31 -12.94
CA TRP A 52 15.48 5.07 -12.18
C TRP A 52 14.89 3.71 -12.57
N VAL A 53 14.43 2.95 -11.57
CA VAL A 53 13.69 1.71 -11.76
C VAL A 53 12.21 1.98 -11.53
N ASP A 54 11.48 2.25 -12.61
CA ASP A 54 10.02 2.35 -12.59
C ASP A 54 9.38 0.96 -12.48
N HIS A 55 9.56 0.35 -11.32
CA HIS A 55 9.03 -0.96 -10.94
C HIS A 55 7.49 -1.03 -10.88
N GLU A 56 6.79 0.09 -11.11
CA GLU A 56 5.34 0.22 -11.08
C GLU A 56 4.75 0.67 -12.42
N TRP A 57 5.53 0.62 -13.50
CA TRP A 57 5.16 1.13 -14.83
C TRP A 57 3.76 0.68 -15.29
N LEU A 58 3.40 -0.60 -15.11
CA LEU A 58 2.11 -1.13 -15.53
C LEU A 58 0.98 -0.61 -14.64
N SER A 59 1.22 -0.47 -13.34
CA SER A 59 0.26 0.13 -12.42
C SER A 59 -0.01 1.59 -12.76
N GLN A 60 1.02 2.35 -13.12
CA GLN A 60 0.88 3.74 -13.52
C GLN A 60 0.09 3.89 -14.82
N LEU A 61 0.34 3.02 -15.81
CA LEU A 61 -0.46 2.94 -17.03
C LEU A 61 -1.94 2.68 -16.72
N VAL A 62 -2.24 1.73 -15.82
CA VAL A 62 -3.62 1.41 -15.40
C VAL A 62 -4.24 2.59 -14.66
N ILE A 63 -3.54 3.20 -13.71
CA ILE A 63 -4.00 4.35 -12.94
C ILE A 63 -4.34 5.51 -13.88
N PHE A 64 -3.42 5.91 -14.77
CA PHE A 64 -3.67 7.01 -15.70
C PHE A 64 -4.81 6.68 -16.68
N SER A 65 -4.86 5.45 -17.19
CA SER A 65 -5.93 5.04 -18.12
C SER A 65 -7.32 5.10 -17.47
N LEU A 66 -7.45 4.66 -16.21
CA LEU A 66 -8.68 4.77 -15.43
C LEU A 66 -9.05 6.22 -15.14
N TYR A 67 -8.05 7.03 -14.76
CA TYR A 67 -8.25 8.45 -14.52
C TYR A 67 -8.72 9.19 -15.77
N ARG A 68 -8.15 8.88 -16.94
CA ARG A 68 -8.51 9.50 -18.22
C ARG A 68 -9.97 9.23 -18.60
N VAL A 69 -10.50 8.03 -18.31
CA VAL A 69 -11.86 7.63 -18.72
C VAL A 69 -12.92 8.01 -17.68
N ALA A 70 -12.61 7.90 -16.38
CA ALA A 70 -13.60 8.02 -15.31
C ALA A 70 -13.18 8.97 -14.17
N GLY A 71 -12.08 9.70 -14.35
CA GLY A 71 -11.56 10.66 -13.37
C GLY A 71 -11.28 10.04 -12.00
N TRP A 72 -11.44 10.85 -10.97
CA TRP A 72 -11.29 10.41 -9.58
C TRP A 72 -12.30 9.33 -9.17
N GLY A 73 -13.53 9.38 -9.71
CA GLY A 73 -14.55 8.38 -9.43
C GLY A 73 -14.15 6.97 -9.87
N GLY A 74 -13.55 6.86 -11.06
CA GLY A 74 -12.99 5.61 -11.56
C GLY A 74 -11.89 5.05 -10.65
N LEU A 75 -10.95 5.90 -10.23
CA LEU A 75 -9.86 5.49 -9.33
C LEU A 75 -10.37 5.03 -7.97
N VAL A 76 -11.26 5.81 -7.34
CA VAL A 76 -11.85 5.47 -6.03
C VAL A 76 -12.62 4.16 -6.10
N ALA A 77 -13.43 3.97 -7.14
CA ALA A 77 -14.18 2.73 -7.34
C ALA A 77 -13.24 1.54 -7.60
N ALA A 78 -12.26 1.68 -8.49
CA ALA A 78 -11.35 0.59 -8.83
C ALA A 78 -10.51 0.14 -7.62
N PHE A 79 -9.84 1.07 -6.93
CA PHE A 79 -9.00 0.74 -5.77
C PHE A 79 -9.84 0.33 -4.55
N GLY A 80 -11.05 0.86 -4.40
CA GLY A 80 -12.02 0.37 -3.42
C GLY A 80 -12.40 -1.10 -3.68
N ALA A 81 -12.65 -1.46 -4.94
CA ALA A 81 -12.98 -2.83 -5.35
C ALA A 81 -11.78 -3.78 -5.19
N ILE A 82 -10.57 -3.36 -5.55
CA ILE A 82 -9.34 -4.15 -5.36
C ILE A 82 -9.13 -4.46 -3.88
N THR A 83 -9.27 -3.45 -3.01
CA THR A 83 -9.16 -3.62 -1.55
C THR A 83 -10.24 -4.57 -1.03
N ALA A 84 -11.49 -4.39 -1.44
CA ALA A 84 -12.59 -5.27 -1.05
C ALA A 84 -12.36 -6.71 -1.51
N ALA A 85 -11.88 -6.92 -2.73
CA ALA A 85 -11.53 -8.23 -3.27
C ALA A 85 -10.39 -8.89 -2.47
N ALA A 86 -9.40 -8.13 -2.00
CA ALA A 86 -8.31 -8.66 -1.18
C ALA A 86 -8.81 -9.21 0.17
N PHE A 87 -9.69 -8.48 0.85
CA PHE A 87 -10.28 -8.95 2.11
C PHE A 87 -11.35 -10.02 1.89
N LEU A 88 -12.08 -9.99 0.77
CA LEU A 88 -13.02 -11.05 0.41
C LEU A 88 -12.28 -12.37 0.14
N THR A 89 -11.14 -12.33 -0.54
CA THR A 89 -10.30 -13.51 -0.75
C THR A 89 -9.69 -14.03 0.54
N ALA A 90 -9.33 -13.15 1.50
CA ALA A 90 -8.96 -13.56 2.85
C ALA A 90 -10.12 -14.25 3.59
N PHE A 91 -11.34 -13.70 3.48
CA PHE A 91 -12.55 -14.31 4.02
C PHE A 91 -12.83 -15.71 3.45
N LEU A 92 -12.56 -15.94 2.16
CA LEU A 92 -12.72 -17.26 1.53
C LEU A 92 -11.73 -18.32 2.04
N ARG A 93 -10.71 -17.92 2.79
CA ARG A 93 -9.75 -18.82 3.46
C ARG A 93 -10.18 -19.16 4.90
N CYS A 94 -11.13 -18.41 5.48
CA CYS A 94 -11.63 -18.69 6.82
C CYS A 94 -12.36 -20.05 6.84
N PRO A 95 -12.07 -20.92 7.82
CA PRO A 95 -12.82 -22.16 7.99
C PRO A 95 -14.23 -21.86 8.52
N GLY A 96 -15.13 -22.85 8.39
CA GLY A 96 -16.44 -22.91 9.04
C GLY A 96 -17.41 -21.76 8.73
N ARG A 97 -17.87 -21.03 9.75
CA ARG A 97 -19.11 -20.23 9.70
C ARG A 97 -18.93 -18.80 9.14
N PRO A 98 -19.83 -18.34 8.25
CA PRO A 98 -19.61 -17.11 7.51
C PRO A 98 -19.74 -15.82 8.34
N TYR A 99 -20.48 -15.82 9.46
CA TYR A 99 -20.68 -14.60 10.25
C TYR A 99 -19.45 -14.24 11.10
N VAL A 100 -18.84 -15.23 11.78
CA VAL A 100 -17.61 -15.03 12.56
C VAL A 100 -16.45 -14.65 11.63
N ALA A 101 -16.31 -15.38 10.52
CA ALA A 101 -15.34 -15.05 9.48
C ALA A 101 -15.57 -13.63 8.93
N GLY A 102 -16.82 -13.25 8.70
CA GLY A 102 -17.17 -11.92 8.20
C GLY A 102 -16.79 -10.81 9.18
N LEU A 103 -17.11 -10.97 10.47
CA LEU A 103 -16.80 -9.98 11.50
C LEU A 103 -15.29 -9.79 11.69
N ILE A 104 -14.53 -10.88 11.76
CA ILE A 104 -13.05 -10.82 11.85
C ILE A 104 -12.45 -10.21 10.59
N THR A 105 -13.02 -10.50 9.42
CA THR A 105 -12.58 -9.89 8.16
C THR A 105 -12.83 -8.39 8.15
N VAL A 106 -14.02 -7.92 8.56
CA VAL A 106 -14.34 -6.49 8.67
C VAL A 106 -13.40 -5.80 9.66
N TRP A 107 -13.10 -6.44 10.79
CA TRP A 107 -12.17 -5.90 11.78
C TRP A 107 -10.73 -5.82 11.26
N GLY A 108 -10.25 -6.87 10.57
CA GLY A 108 -8.94 -6.87 9.93
C GLY A 108 -8.84 -5.85 8.79
N ALA A 109 -9.93 -5.64 8.05
CA ALA A 109 -10.02 -4.58 7.05
C ALA A 109 -9.95 -3.20 7.70
N LEU A 110 -10.72 -2.96 8.77
CA LEU A 110 -10.65 -1.72 9.56
C LEU A 110 -9.23 -1.43 10.07
N ALA A 111 -8.55 -2.47 10.56
CA ALA A 111 -7.17 -2.36 11.05
C ALA A 111 -6.14 -2.03 9.95
N SER A 112 -6.46 -2.33 8.70
CA SER A 112 -5.60 -2.03 7.54
C SER A 112 -5.86 -0.68 6.88
N VAL A 113 -6.91 0.04 7.32
CA VAL A 113 -7.33 1.34 6.76
C VAL A 113 -6.19 2.35 6.60
N PRO A 114 -5.23 2.49 7.54
CA PRO A 114 -4.14 3.46 7.40
C PRO A 114 -3.26 3.25 6.15
N CYS A 115 -3.30 2.07 5.54
CA CYS A 115 -2.51 1.72 4.35
C CYS A 115 -3.33 1.73 3.05
N TRP A 116 -4.59 2.15 3.09
CA TRP A 116 -5.45 2.17 1.90
C TRP A 116 -5.33 3.50 1.17
N GLY A 117 -5.28 3.45 -0.16
CA GLY A 117 -5.21 4.61 -1.03
C GLY A 117 -5.15 4.21 -2.50
N VAL A 118 -5.06 5.20 -3.39
CA VAL A 118 -4.81 4.96 -4.81
C VAL A 118 -3.29 4.82 -5.00
N ARG A 119 -2.78 3.64 -4.65
CA ARG A 119 -1.36 3.28 -4.69
C ARG A 119 -1.16 1.88 -5.27
N PRO A 120 -0.10 1.62 -6.05
CA PRO A 120 0.23 0.27 -6.53
C PRO A 120 0.38 -0.77 -5.42
N GLN A 121 0.72 -0.36 -4.18
CA GLN A 121 0.72 -1.23 -3.00
C GLN A 121 -0.62 -1.97 -2.76
N VAL A 122 -1.76 -1.38 -3.10
CA VAL A 122 -3.08 -2.02 -2.92
C VAL A 122 -3.28 -3.19 -3.90
N LEU A 123 -2.64 -3.16 -5.08
CA LEU A 123 -2.61 -4.32 -5.97
C LEU A 123 -1.81 -5.46 -5.33
N THR A 124 -0.70 -5.15 -4.67
CA THR A 124 0.08 -6.12 -3.88
C THR A 124 -0.76 -6.78 -2.79
N LEU A 125 -1.63 -6.01 -2.12
CA LEU A 125 -2.55 -6.57 -1.12
C LEU A 125 -3.48 -7.62 -1.74
N LEU A 126 -4.09 -7.33 -2.89
CA LEU A 126 -4.96 -8.29 -3.59
C LEU A 126 -4.17 -9.51 -4.08
N LEU A 127 -3.04 -9.29 -4.75
CA LEU A 127 -2.21 -10.35 -5.30
C LEU A 127 -1.69 -11.27 -4.20
N ALA A 128 -1.22 -10.73 -3.07
CA ALA A 128 -0.83 -11.52 -1.91
C ALA A 128 -1.98 -12.36 -1.32
N SER A 129 -3.18 -11.79 -1.25
CA SER A 129 -4.35 -12.52 -0.74
C SER A 129 -4.76 -13.67 -1.66
N VAL A 130 -4.75 -13.44 -2.98
CA VAL A 130 -4.98 -14.49 -3.99
C VAL A 130 -3.86 -15.54 -3.94
N PHE A 131 -2.61 -15.12 -3.77
CA PHE A 131 -1.46 -16.01 -3.65
C PHE A 131 -1.61 -16.94 -2.45
N LEU A 132 -1.95 -16.40 -1.27
CA LEU A 132 -2.25 -17.18 -0.07
C LEU A 132 -3.44 -18.12 -0.27
N LEU A 133 -4.50 -17.68 -0.96
CA LEU A 133 -5.64 -18.54 -1.30
C LEU A 133 -5.21 -19.72 -2.17
N ILE A 134 -4.37 -19.49 -3.19
CA ILE A 134 -3.82 -20.56 -4.04
C ILE A 134 -3.00 -21.53 -3.19
N LEU A 135 -2.11 -21.03 -2.33
CA LEU A 135 -1.28 -21.87 -1.46
C LEU A 135 -2.13 -22.72 -0.51
N ASP A 136 -3.19 -22.18 0.08
CA ASP A 136 -4.10 -22.93 0.96
C ASP A 136 -4.97 -23.93 0.18
N ARG A 137 -5.46 -23.58 -1.01
CA ARG A 137 -6.26 -24.52 -1.82
C ARG A 137 -5.41 -25.60 -2.49
N SER A 138 -4.10 -25.38 -2.63
CA SER A 138 -3.18 -26.35 -3.20
C SER A 138 -3.03 -27.62 -2.37
N TYR A 139 -3.40 -27.63 -1.08
CA TYR A 139 -3.40 -28.85 -0.28
C TYR A 139 -4.42 -29.87 -0.81
N ALA A 140 -5.58 -29.40 -1.26
CA ALA A 140 -6.61 -30.23 -1.88
C ALA A 140 -6.44 -30.34 -3.40
N ARG A 141 -5.91 -29.31 -4.07
CA ARG A 141 -5.73 -29.25 -5.52
C ARG A 141 -4.30 -28.83 -5.89
N PRO A 142 -3.33 -29.75 -5.87
CA PRO A 142 -1.92 -29.40 -5.98
C PRO A 142 -1.51 -28.67 -7.26
N ASN A 143 -2.24 -28.88 -8.36
CA ASN A 143 -1.97 -28.22 -9.64
C ASN A 143 -2.23 -26.71 -9.60
N LEU A 144 -2.99 -26.19 -8.62
CA LEU A 144 -3.18 -24.74 -8.46
C LEU A 144 -1.88 -23.98 -8.21
N LEU A 145 -0.82 -24.64 -7.71
CA LEU A 145 0.48 -23.99 -7.50
C LEU A 145 1.08 -23.44 -8.80
N TRP A 146 0.76 -24.05 -9.95
CA TRP A 146 1.22 -23.58 -11.26
C TRP A 146 0.55 -22.27 -11.70
N CYS A 147 -0.48 -21.79 -10.99
CA CYS A 147 -1.01 -20.44 -11.20
C CYS A 147 -0.13 -19.36 -10.55
N THR A 148 0.82 -19.72 -9.67
CA THR A 148 1.64 -18.72 -8.97
C THR A 148 2.73 -18.08 -9.84
N PRO A 149 3.44 -18.77 -10.77
CA PRO A 149 4.37 -18.11 -11.69
C PRO A 149 3.73 -17.05 -12.59
N PRO A 150 2.61 -17.30 -13.31
CA PRO A 150 1.98 -16.26 -14.13
C PRO A 150 1.42 -15.11 -13.28
N LEU A 151 0.93 -15.40 -12.07
CA LEU A 151 0.49 -14.35 -11.13
C LEU A 151 1.67 -13.49 -10.66
N LEU A 152 2.82 -14.10 -10.37
CA LEU A 152 4.03 -13.37 -9.98
C LEU A 152 4.60 -12.54 -11.14
N LEU A 153 4.54 -13.06 -12.37
CA LEU A 153 4.92 -12.33 -13.59
C LEU A 153 4.08 -11.05 -13.77
N LEU A 154 2.77 -11.15 -13.55
CA LEU A 154 1.92 -9.97 -13.52
C LEU A 154 2.32 -9.03 -12.36
N TRP A 155 2.58 -9.60 -11.17
CA TRP A 155 2.92 -8.84 -9.97
C TRP A 155 4.22 -8.04 -10.11
N VAL A 156 5.30 -8.63 -10.65
CA VAL A 156 6.60 -7.96 -10.82
C VAL A 156 6.53 -6.77 -11.78
N ASN A 157 5.54 -6.73 -12.67
CA ASN A 157 5.29 -5.59 -13.54
C ASN A 157 4.36 -4.54 -12.91
N LEU A 158 3.60 -4.89 -11.88
CA LEU A 158 2.70 -3.98 -11.17
C LEU A 158 3.34 -3.30 -9.96
N HIS A 159 4.13 -4.02 -9.16
CA HIS A 159 4.69 -3.49 -7.91
C HIS A 159 5.82 -4.38 -7.36
N ALA A 160 6.83 -3.78 -6.71
CA ALA A 160 7.98 -4.47 -6.12
C ALA A 160 7.63 -5.42 -4.96
N GLY A 161 6.39 -5.34 -4.48
CA GLY A 161 5.83 -6.24 -3.48
C GLY A 161 5.73 -7.70 -3.92
N TYR A 162 6.04 -8.06 -5.18
CA TYR A 162 6.16 -9.46 -5.62
C TYR A 162 7.18 -10.25 -4.80
N ALA A 163 8.15 -9.59 -4.17
CA ALA A 163 9.08 -10.21 -3.23
C ALA A 163 8.35 -10.96 -2.09
N LEU A 164 7.17 -10.46 -1.69
CA LEU A 164 6.30 -11.16 -0.74
C LEU A 164 5.82 -12.51 -1.27
N GLY A 165 5.51 -12.63 -2.57
CA GLY A 165 5.12 -13.90 -3.18
C GLY A 165 6.22 -14.97 -3.08
N ILE A 166 7.48 -14.56 -3.29
CA ILE A 166 8.65 -15.43 -3.09
C ILE A 166 8.79 -15.80 -1.61
N ALA A 167 8.72 -14.83 -0.70
CA ALA A 167 8.78 -15.07 0.73
C ALA A 167 7.68 -16.02 1.21
N LEU A 168 6.45 -15.88 0.71
CA LEU A 168 5.34 -16.77 1.03
C LEU A 168 5.58 -18.20 0.54
N LEU A 169 6.14 -18.41 -0.65
CA LEU A 169 6.51 -19.75 -1.11
C LEU A 169 7.55 -20.40 -0.21
N VAL A 170 8.57 -19.64 0.20
CA VAL A 170 9.60 -20.11 1.14
C VAL A 170 8.99 -20.45 2.49
N LEU A 171 8.14 -19.57 3.04
CA LEU A 171 7.46 -19.79 4.33
C LEU A 171 6.53 -21.01 4.28
N PHE A 172 5.85 -21.27 3.16
CA PHE A 172 5.04 -22.48 3.00
C PHE A 172 5.89 -23.75 2.83
N LEU A 173 7.04 -23.66 2.15
CA LEU A 173 7.98 -24.78 2.02
C LEU A 173 8.55 -25.18 3.39
N VAL A 174 9.05 -24.19 4.15
CA VAL A 174 9.56 -24.39 5.52
C VAL A 174 8.43 -24.83 6.46
N GLY A 175 7.27 -24.18 6.38
CA GLY A 175 6.10 -24.52 7.17
C GLY A 175 5.62 -25.95 6.94
N ASP A 176 5.65 -26.44 5.69
CA ASP A 176 5.32 -27.84 5.38
C ASP A 176 6.34 -28.83 5.94
N ALA A 177 7.63 -28.48 5.95
CA ALA A 177 8.67 -29.28 6.59
C ALA A 177 8.49 -29.34 8.11
N LEU A 178 8.15 -28.21 8.75
CA LEU A 178 7.86 -28.15 10.19
C LEU A 178 6.60 -28.96 10.54
N ASP A 179 5.52 -28.80 9.77
CA ASP A 179 4.29 -29.57 9.99
C ASP A 179 4.54 -31.09 9.90
N LEU A 180 5.44 -31.54 9.00
CA LEU A 180 5.86 -32.93 8.93
C LEU A 180 6.69 -33.33 10.17
N ALA A 181 7.69 -32.53 10.54
CA ALA A 181 8.59 -32.82 11.65
C ALA A 181 7.87 -32.93 13.01
N PHE A 182 6.80 -32.15 13.20
CA PHE A 182 5.98 -32.17 14.42
C PHE A 182 4.76 -33.10 14.32
N GLY A 183 4.65 -33.95 13.29
CA GLY A 183 3.59 -34.95 13.17
C GLY A 183 2.20 -34.38 12.86
N TYR A 184 2.11 -33.14 12.37
CA TYR A 184 0.86 -32.54 11.91
C TYR A 184 0.48 -32.95 10.47
N ARG A 185 1.31 -33.78 9.82
CA ARG A 185 1.11 -34.25 8.45
C ARG A 185 1.71 -35.63 8.21
N ASP A 186 1.02 -36.45 7.42
CA ASP A 186 1.52 -37.74 6.97
C ASP A 186 2.63 -37.62 5.91
N SER A 187 3.62 -38.51 6.01
CA SER A 187 4.79 -38.58 5.13
C SER A 187 4.46 -39.01 3.70
N SER A 188 3.37 -39.76 3.49
CA SER A 188 3.04 -40.45 2.22
C SER A 188 2.94 -39.52 1.00
N HIS A 189 2.47 -38.28 1.19
CA HIS A 189 2.29 -37.30 0.10
C HIS A 189 3.22 -36.07 0.23
N SER A 190 4.14 -36.08 1.20
CA SER A 190 4.99 -34.93 1.52
C SER A 190 6.00 -34.63 0.40
N ASN A 191 6.69 -35.68 -0.09
CA ASN A 191 7.75 -35.55 -1.10
C ASN A 191 7.25 -34.94 -2.42
N ALA A 192 6.08 -35.36 -2.90
CA ALA A 192 5.52 -34.86 -4.16
C ALA A 192 5.15 -33.38 -4.09
N ARG A 193 4.65 -32.93 -2.93
CA ARG A 193 4.33 -31.52 -2.72
C ARG A 193 5.57 -30.67 -2.51
N PHE A 194 6.53 -31.13 -1.72
CA PHE A 194 7.80 -30.43 -1.51
C PHE A 194 8.50 -30.17 -2.84
N ARG A 195 8.60 -31.21 -3.69
CA ARG A 195 9.12 -31.09 -5.05
C ARG A 195 8.33 -30.08 -5.88
N ARG A 196 6.99 -30.11 -5.84
CA ARG A 196 6.16 -29.17 -6.60
C ARG A 196 6.33 -27.73 -6.13
N LEU A 197 6.39 -27.48 -4.81
CA LEU A 197 6.65 -26.15 -4.26
C LEU A 197 8.04 -25.65 -4.64
N ALA A 198 9.05 -26.51 -4.57
CA ALA A 198 10.41 -26.17 -5.00
C ALA A 198 10.46 -25.81 -6.50
N LEU A 199 9.85 -26.62 -7.37
CA LEU A 199 9.78 -26.33 -8.81
C LEU A 199 9.04 -25.03 -9.11
N VAL A 200 7.93 -24.78 -8.43
CA VAL A 200 7.15 -23.55 -8.57
C VAL A 200 7.91 -22.34 -8.04
N LEU A 201 8.65 -22.48 -6.94
CA LEU A 201 9.55 -21.44 -6.44
C LEU A 201 10.63 -21.11 -7.48
N THR A 202 11.27 -22.12 -8.07
CA THR A 202 12.25 -21.91 -9.15
C THR A 202 11.61 -21.21 -10.35
N ALA A 203 10.41 -21.63 -10.77
CA ALA A 203 9.68 -20.99 -11.87
C ALA A 203 9.31 -19.53 -11.55
N CYS A 204 8.87 -19.25 -10.32
CA CYS A 204 8.59 -17.91 -9.83
C CYS A 204 9.85 -17.02 -9.83
N ILE A 205 11.00 -17.54 -9.41
CA ILE A 205 12.28 -16.81 -9.47
C ILE A 205 12.64 -16.54 -10.94
N ALA A 206 12.49 -17.53 -11.81
CA ALA A 206 12.85 -17.43 -13.23
C ALA A 206 12.02 -16.40 -14.02
N VAL A 207 10.80 -16.06 -13.59
CA VAL A 207 9.98 -15.04 -14.25
C VAL A 207 10.28 -13.60 -13.80
N ILE A 208 11.06 -13.38 -12.73
CA ILE A 208 11.38 -12.04 -12.22
C ILE A 208 12.04 -11.15 -13.30
N PRO A 209 12.99 -11.65 -14.13
CA PRO A 209 13.60 -10.83 -15.18
C PRO A 209 12.69 -10.50 -16.36
N LEU A 210 11.47 -11.05 -16.43
CA LEU A 210 10.48 -10.73 -17.47
C LEU A 210 9.74 -9.41 -17.18
N ASN A 211 10.48 -8.45 -16.63
CA ASN A 211 10.10 -7.07 -16.38
C ASN A 211 11.07 -6.18 -17.21
N PRO A 212 10.67 -4.96 -17.63
CA PRO A 212 11.54 -4.07 -18.43
C PRO A 212 12.95 -3.81 -17.86
N TYR A 213 13.16 -3.99 -16.56
CA TYR A 213 14.45 -3.81 -15.89
C TYR A 213 15.27 -5.11 -15.73
N GLY A 214 14.78 -6.23 -16.24
CA GLY A 214 15.52 -7.48 -16.29
C GLY A 214 15.97 -7.98 -14.92
N THR A 215 17.24 -8.39 -14.83
CA THR A 215 17.83 -8.97 -13.62
C THR A 215 17.95 -7.98 -12.46
N ARG A 216 17.87 -6.67 -12.70
CA ARG A 216 17.91 -5.65 -11.63
C ARG A 216 16.77 -5.83 -10.62
N MET A 217 15.63 -6.37 -11.08
CA MET A 217 14.48 -6.61 -10.21
C MET A 217 14.83 -7.54 -9.04
N TYR A 218 15.69 -8.55 -9.21
CA TYR A 218 16.07 -9.44 -8.10
C TYR A 218 16.64 -8.69 -6.88
N TRP A 219 17.37 -7.57 -7.09
CA TRP A 219 18.01 -6.80 -6.02
C TRP A 219 17.17 -5.60 -5.56
N TYR A 220 16.28 -5.07 -6.40
CA TYR A 220 15.51 -3.85 -6.12
C TYR A 220 14.77 -3.87 -4.75
N PRO A 221 14.05 -4.95 -4.35
CA PRO A 221 13.43 -5.00 -3.02
C PRO A 221 14.45 -4.87 -1.87
N LEU A 222 15.65 -5.43 -2.02
CA LEU A 222 16.71 -5.36 -1.00
C LEU A 222 17.28 -3.94 -0.90
N GLU A 223 17.41 -3.21 -2.00
CA GLU A 223 17.86 -1.81 -2.00
C GLU A 223 16.89 -0.93 -1.21
N THR A 224 15.58 -1.09 -1.45
CA THR A 224 14.55 -0.34 -0.72
C THR A 224 14.51 -0.67 0.78
N LEU A 225 14.67 -1.95 1.15
CA LEU A 225 14.69 -2.39 2.55
C LEU A 225 15.94 -1.92 3.31
N HIS A 226 17.05 -1.62 2.64
CA HIS A 226 18.29 -1.16 3.26
C HIS A 226 18.47 0.37 3.26
N SER A 227 17.61 1.13 2.56
CA SER A 227 17.67 2.60 2.60
C SER A 227 17.31 3.11 3.99
N ARG A 228 18.27 3.78 4.64
CA ARG A 228 18.08 4.38 5.96
C ARG A 228 17.16 5.60 5.86
N ALA A 229 17.33 6.42 4.82
CA ALA A 229 16.56 7.65 4.69
C ALA A 229 15.07 7.35 4.47
N MET A 230 14.72 6.32 3.69
CA MET A 230 13.33 5.86 3.57
C MET A 230 12.75 5.45 4.93
N GLN A 231 13.51 4.69 5.72
CA GLN A 231 13.06 4.21 7.03
C GLN A 231 12.88 5.33 8.07
N VAL A 232 13.62 6.44 7.93
CA VAL A 232 13.57 7.55 8.89
C VAL A 232 12.55 8.60 8.50
N TYR A 233 12.45 8.95 7.21
CA TYR A 233 11.68 10.12 6.76
C TYR A 233 10.29 9.77 6.22
N ILE A 234 10.05 8.52 5.80
CA ILE A 234 8.76 8.13 5.23
C ILE A 234 7.93 7.41 6.29
N GLY A 235 6.81 8.03 6.70
CA GLY A 235 6.01 7.57 7.83
C GLY A 235 5.45 6.14 7.71
N GLU A 236 5.28 5.60 6.50
CA GLU A 236 4.79 4.23 6.31
C GLU A 236 5.82 3.16 6.73
N TRP A 237 7.10 3.51 6.78
CA TRP A 237 8.20 2.63 7.18
C TRP A 237 8.41 2.58 8.69
N LEU A 238 7.83 3.52 9.45
CA LEU A 238 7.90 3.54 10.90
C LEU A 238 7.03 2.44 11.53
N SER A 239 7.39 2.02 12.75
CA SER A 239 6.54 1.18 13.58
C SER A 239 5.18 1.83 13.84
N PRO A 240 4.08 1.06 13.95
CA PRO A 240 2.80 1.61 14.33
C PRO A 240 2.84 2.20 15.74
N ASP A 241 2.36 3.44 15.88
CA ASP A 241 2.22 4.11 17.18
C ASP A 241 0.83 3.80 17.79
N PHE A 242 0.78 2.84 18.70
CA PHE A 242 -0.47 2.39 19.30
C PHE A 242 -1.15 3.41 20.23
N HIS A 243 -0.53 4.57 20.51
CA HIS A 243 -1.22 5.69 21.17
C HIS A 243 -2.17 6.42 20.20
N GLN A 244 -2.00 6.24 18.89
CA GLN A 244 -2.90 6.81 17.90
C GLN A 244 -4.10 5.89 17.67
N HIS A 245 -5.31 6.45 17.84
CA HIS A 245 -6.59 5.74 17.69
C HIS A 245 -6.71 4.92 16.38
N ARG A 246 -6.08 5.39 15.29
CA ARG A 246 -6.09 4.71 13.99
C ARG A 246 -5.43 3.32 14.00
N TYR A 247 -4.54 3.02 14.95
CA TYR A 247 -3.83 1.74 15.04
C TYR A 247 -4.38 0.81 16.14
N LEU A 248 -5.37 1.26 16.94
CA LEU A 248 -5.99 0.42 17.98
C LEU A 248 -6.62 -0.86 17.42
N PRO A 249 -7.33 -0.86 16.26
CA PRO A 249 -7.86 -2.11 15.71
C PRO A 249 -6.75 -3.13 15.39
N THR A 250 -5.57 -2.66 14.97
CA THR A 250 -4.38 -3.49 14.76
C THR A 250 -3.84 -4.06 16.06
N LEU A 251 -3.74 -3.23 17.10
CA LEU A 251 -3.34 -3.68 18.44
C LEU A 251 -4.27 -4.79 18.94
N PHE A 252 -5.59 -4.60 18.84
CA PHE A 252 -6.56 -5.63 19.25
C PHE A 252 -6.38 -6.94 18.48
N MET A 253 -6.15 -6.89 17.16
CA MET A 253 -5.85 -8.10 16.39
C MET A 253 -4.56 -8.78 16.86
N MET A 254 -3.52 -8.03 17.20
CA MET A 254 -2.26 -8.57 17.74
C MET A 254 -2.46 -9.21 19.12
N LEU A 255 -3.21 -8.56 20.01
CA LEU A 255 -3.55 -9.13 21.31
C LEU A 255 -4.36 -10.43 21.16
N LEU A 256 -5.32 -10.47 20.23
CA LEU A 256 -6.07 -11.69 19.92
C LEU A 256 -5.16 -12.81 19.41
N THR A 257 -4.15 -12.49 18.59
CA THR A 257 -3.14 -13.48 18.15
C THR A 257 -2.34 -14.08 19.29
N LEU A 258 -2.16 -13.36 20.40
CA LEU A 258 -1.48 -13.88 21.61
C LEU A 258 -2.44 -14.67 22.52
N VAL A 259 -3.68 -14.19 22.68
CA VAL A 259 -4.63 -14.73 23.65
C VAL A 259 -5.39 -15.95 23.12
N LEU A 260 -5.86 -15.91 21.87
CA LEU A 260 -6.70 -16.98 21.31
C LEU A 260 -6.02 -18.35 21.25
N PRO A 261 -4.70 -18.49 20.96
CA PRO A 261 -4.04 -19.79 21.02
C PRO A 261 -4.08 -20.45 22.40
N ALA A 262 -4.12 -19.67 23.48
CA ALA A 262 -4.19 -20.18 24.85
C ALA A 262 -5.61 -20.60 25.27
N LEU A 263 -6.64 -19.92 24.73
CA LEU A 263 -8.04 -20.16 25.09
C LEU A 263 -8.76 -21.13 24.14
N SER A 264 -8.31 -21.23 22.89
CA SER A 264 -8.97 -22.02 21.87
C SER A 264 -8.63 -23.51 22.01
N PRO A 265 -9.62 -24.42 21.85
CA PRO A 265 -9.32 -25.85 21.76
C PRO A 265 -8.56 -26.21 20.47
N ARG A 266 -8.55 -25.33 19.46
CA ARG A 266 -7.77 -25.52 18.23
C ARG A 266 -6.32 -25.13 18.49
N ARG A 267 -5.41 -26.09 18.32
CA ARG A 267 -3.97 -25.83 18.36
C ARG A 267 -3.49 -25.19 17.05
N LEU A 268 -2.55 -24.26 17.18
CA LEU A 268 -1.79 -23.73 16.04
C LEU A 268 -0.94 -24.84 15.41
N ARG A 269 -0.93 -24.88 14.09
CA ARG A 269 0.06 -25.68 13.35
C ARG A 269 1.40 -24.94 13.32
N PRO A 270 2.54 -25.63 13.29
CA PRO A 270 3.85 -25.01 13.13
C PRO A 270 3.91 -24.00 11.97
N ARG A 271 3.34 -24.30 10.81
CA ARG A 271 3.26 -23.33 9.70
C ARG A 271 2.46 -22.07 10.02
N GLU A 272 1.35 -22.21 10.75
CA GLU A 272 0.48 -21.08 11.10
C GLU A 272 1.20 -20.16 12.09
N LEU A 273 1.90 -20.76 13.05
CA LEU A 273 2.77 -20.03 13.97
C LEU A 273 3.88 -19.30 13.22
N LEU A 274 4.58 -19.98 12.30
CA LEU A 274 5.64 -19.38 11.48
C LEU A 274 5.12 -18.16 10.69
N LEU A 275 4.00 -18.32 9.98
CA LEU A 275 3.39 -17.24 9.20
C LEU A 275 2.92 -16.08 10.08
N LEU A 276 2.26 -16.37 11.21
CA LEU A 276 1.81 -15.34 12.16
C LEU A 276 2.99 -14.59 12.75
N THR A 277 4.02 -15.27 13.22
CA THR A 277 5.20 -14.64 13.80
C THR A 277 5.91 -13.76 12.78
N ALA A 278 6.15 -14.26 11.55
CA ALA A 278 6.80 -13.49 10.50
C ALA A 278 5.98 -12.25 10.11
N ALA A 279 4.67 -12.40 9.91
CA ALA A 279 3.81 -11.29 9.53
C ALA A 279 3.62 -10.28 10.68
N THR A 280 3.53 -10.74 11.93
CA THR A 280 3.46 -9.88 13.12
C THR A 280 4.73 -9.07 13.28
N TYR A 281 5.90 -9.70 13.13
CA TYR A 281 7.19 -9.02 13.16
C TYR A 281 7.26 -7.91 12.10
N MET A 282 6.88 -8.20 10.85
CA MET A 282 6.86 -7.21 9.79
C MET A 282 5.90 -6.04 10.10
N ALA A 283 4.69 -6.33 10.59
CA ALA A 283 3.70 -5.31 10.93
C ALA A 283 4.11 -4.44 12.14
N LEU A 284 4.88 -4.98 13.09
CA LEU A 284 5.47 -4.22 14.20
C LEU A 284 6.67 -3.38 13.76
N ARG A 285 7.41 -3.82 12.74
CA ARG A 285 8.52 -3.07 12.15
C ARG A 285 8.06 -1.91 11.29
N SER A 286 6.96 -2.07 10.56
CA SER A 286 6.48 -1.03 9.64
C SER A 286 4.97 -1.10 9.42
N VAL A 287 4.32 0.07 9.49
CA VAL A 287 2.89 0.26 9.21
C VAL A 287 2.49 -0.35 7.86
N ARG A 288 3.33 -0.23 6.82
CA ARG A 288 3.03 -0.74 5.47
C ARG A 288 2.77 -2.25 5.41
N HIS A 289 3.23 -3.02 6.40
CA HIS A 289 3.06 -4.47 6.48
C HIS A 289 1.85 -4.91 7.31
N ILE A 290 1.13 -3.98 7.97
CA ILE A 290 -0.11 -4.29 8.71
C ILE A 290 -1.12 -5.07 7.84
N PRO A 291 -1.40 -4.67 6.58
CA PRO A 291 -2.36 -5.41 5.76
C PRO A 291 -1.95 -6.86 5.50
N ILE A 292 -0.65 -7.14 5.36
CA ILE A 292 -0.12 -8.49 5.14
C ILE A 292 -0.32 -9.36 6.38
N TYR A 293 -0.09 -8.79 7.57
CA TYR A 293 -0.45 -9.44 8.82
C TYR A 293 -1.94 -9.77 8.90
N MET A 294 -2.83 -8.85 8.48
CA MET A 294 -4.27 -9.11 8.48
C MET A 294 -4.66 -10.26 7.54
N LEU A 295 -4.05 -10.34 6.35
CA LEU A 295 -4.30 -11.47 5.43
C LEU A 295 -3.94 -12.83 6.04
N VAL A 296 -2.94 -12.89 6.92
CA VAL A 296 -2.54 -14.12 7.62
C VAL A 296 -3.42 -14.36 8.86
N ALA A 297 -3.62 -13.34 9.68
CA ALA A 297 -4.32 -13.44 10.95
C ALA A 297 -5.81 -13.77 10.81
N ILE A 298 -6.51 -13.14 9.85
CA ILE A 298 -7.97 -13.30 9.67
C ILE A 298 -8.41 -14.79 9.64
N PRO A 299 -7.89 -15.66 8.74
CA PRO A 299 -8.33 -17.05 8.68
C PRO A 299 -7.96 -17.86 9.93
N ILE A 300 -6.80 -17.59 10.55
CA ILE A 300 -6.32 -18.34 11.71
C ILE A 300 -7.15 -17.99 12.96
N LEU A 301 -7.29 -16.69 13.26
CA LEU A 301 -8.09 -16.23 14.40
C LEU A 301 -9.56 -16.62 14.22
N SER A 302 -10.08 -16.58 12.98
CA SER A 302 -11.44 -17.06 12.69
C SER A 302 -11.61 -18.53 13.03
N GLY A 303 -10.67 -19.40 12.64
CA GLY A 303 -10.70 -20.81 13.01
C GLY A 303 -10.64 -21.05 14.51
N MET A 304 -9.87 -20.25 15.25
CA MET A 304 -9.79 -20.37 16.71
C MET A 304 -11.07 -19.97 17.43
N VAL A 305 -11.65 -18.82 17.06
CA VAL A 305 -12.91 -18.34 17.64
C VAL A 305 -14.03 -19.31 17.34
N GLN A 306 -14.07 -19.88 16.14
CA GLN A 306 -15.08 -20.86 15.79
C GLN A 306 -14.97 -22.15 16.60
N ALA A 307 -13.75 -22.67 16.79
CA ALA A 307 -13.54 -23.85 17.62
C ALA A 307 -13.96 -23.61 19.09
N MET A 308 -13.78 -22.40 19.62
CA MET A 308 -14.30 -22.02 20.94
C MET A 308 -15.82 -22.01 20.99
N LEU A 309 -16.49 -21.45 19.97
CA LEU A 309 -17.95 -21.41 19.88
C LEU A 309 -18.55 -22.81 19.74
N GLU A 310 -17.89 -23.71 19.02
CA GLU A 310 -18.27 -25.11 18.89
C GLU A 310 -18.16 -25.84 20.23
N LYS A 311 -17.03 -25.69 20.94
CA LYS A 311 -16.86 -26.25 22.29
C LYS A 311 -17.90 -25.73 23.29
N ALA A 312 -18.30 -24.47 23.16
CA ALA A 312 -19.31 -23.86 24.02
C ALA A 312 -20.77 -24.22 23.66
N GLY A 313 -21.01 -25.07 22.64
CA GLY A 313 -22.35 -25.39 22.16
C GLY A 313 -23.10 -24.22 21.51
N LYS A 314 -22.47 -23.05 21.39
CA LYS A 314 -23.02 -21.82 20.79
C LYS A 314 -22.91 -21.80 19.27
N ALA A 315 -22.71 -22.98 18.71
CA ALA A 315 -22.42 -23.18 17.32
C ALA A 315 -23.59 -22.71 16.42
N GLY A 316 -24.83 -23.02 16.80
CA GLY A 316 -26.03 -22.68 16.04
C GLY A 316 -26.32 -21.18 15.91
N LEU A 317 -25.81 -20.34 16.82
CA LEU A 317 -26.10 -18.89 16.86
C LEU A 317 -25.51 -18.12 15.67
N PHE A 318 -24.39 -18.60 15.12
CA PHE A 318 -23.64 -17.92 14.06
C PHE A 318 -23.52 -18.75 12.78
N GLY A 319 -24.34 -19.79 12.63
CA GLY A 319 -24.33 -20.68 11.46
C GLY A 319 -25.21 -20.16 10.33
N ALA A 320 -24.68 -20.15 9.10
CA ALA A 320 -25.54 -20.24 7.92
C ALA A 320 -25.93 -21.71 7.78
N GLY A 321 -27.09 -22.10 8.35
CA GLY A 321 -27.64 -23.42 8.08
C GLY A 321 -27.94 -23.58 6.58
N SER A 322 -27.83 -24.80 6.05
CA SER A 322 -28.25 -25.18 4.69
C SER A 322 -29.78 -25.17 4.49
N ARG A 323 -30.54 -24.80 5.53
CA ARG A 323 -31.99 -24.59 5.44
C ARG A 323 -32.27 -23.24 4.78
N PRO A 324 -33.34 -23.12 3.97
CA PRO A 324 -33.78 -21.82 3.47
C PRO A 324 -33.89 -20.84 4.64
N LEU A 325 -33.33 -19.64 4.45
CA LEU A 325 -33.39 -18.59 5.47
C LEU A 325 -34.87 -18.38 5.84
N PRO A 326 -35.24 -18.40 7.13
CA PRO A 326 -36.57 -17.99 7.55
C PRO A 326 -36.92 -16.64 6.93
N THR A 327 -38.14 -16.47 6.43
CA THR A 327 -38.61 -15.25 5.74
C THR A 327 -38.20 -13.94 6.44
N PRO A 328 -38.25 -13.82 7.79
CA PRO A 328 -37.77 -12.63 8.49
C PRO A 328 -36.27 -12.35 8.32
N LYS A 329 -35.41 -13.39 8.30
CA LYS A 329 -33.96 -13.23 8.07
C LYS A 329 -33.67 -12.83 6.63
N LEU A 330 -34.46 -13.32 5.67
CA LEU A 330 -34.33 -12.93 4.27
C LEU A 330 -34.72 -11.46 4.08
N ILE A 331 -35.86 -11.03 4.63
CA ILE A 331 -36.29 -9.62 4.60
C ILE A 331 -35.25 -8.74 5.28
N PHE A 332 -34.75 -9.12 6.46
CA PHE A 332 -33.69 -8.38 7.15
C PHE A 332 -32.42 -8.23 6.30
N ASN A 333 -31.92 -9.33 5.70
CA ASN A 333 -30.75 -9.29 4.84
C ASN A 333 -30.98 -8.45 3.57
N LEU A 334 -32.20 -8.47 3.01
CA LEU A 334 -32.57 -7.67 1.86
C LEU A 334 -32.62 -6.18 2.21
N LEU A 335 -33.27 -5.82 3.33
CA LEU A 335 -33.29 -4.45 3.84
C LEU A 335 -31.88 -3.95 4.16
N LEU A 336 -31.04 -4.80 4.77
CA LEU A 336 -29.64 -4.49 5.04
C LEU A 336 -28.86 -4.28 3.74
N LEU A 337 -29.08 -5.12 2.72
CA LEU A 337 -28.44 -4.97 1.42
C LEU A 337 -28.89 -3.70 0.70
N ILE A 338 -30.18 -3.39 0.70
CA ILE A 338 -30.75 -2.17 0.11
C ILE A 338 -30.19 -0.94 0.84
N GLY A 339 -30.28 -0.91 2.17
CA GLY A 339 -29.76 0.19 2.98
C GLY A 339 -28.26 0.40 2.79
N LEU A 340 -27.48 -0.68 2.76
CA LEU A 340 -26.04 -0.62 2.49
C LEU A 340 -25.76 -0.16 1.05
N THR A 341 -26.56 -0.56 0.06
CA THR A 341 -26.41 -0.11 -1.33
C THR A 341 -26.68 1.38 -1.46
N VAL A 342 -27.78 1.87 -0.87
CA VAL A 342 -28.10 3.31 -0.81
C VAL A 342 -26.97 4.08 -0.12
N PHE A 343 -26.49 3.58 1.02
CA PHE A 343 -25.36 4.18 1.74
C PHE A 343 -24.08 4.18 0.91
N THR A 344 -23.78 3.10 0.18
CA THR A 344 -22.61 2.98 -0.70
C THR A 344 -22.66 4.03 -1.80
N VAL A 345 -23.81 4.18 -2.46
CA VAL A 345 -24.02 5.17 -3.53
C VAL A 345 -23.89 6.59 -2.97
N ALA A 346 -24.51 6.88 -1.82
CA ALA A 346 -24.40 8.17 -1.15
C ALA A 346 -22.94 8.47 -0.76
N ARG A 347 -22.23 7.49 -0.21
CA ARG A 347 -20.81 7.58 0.17
C ARG A 347 -19.93 7.86 -1.05
N LEU A 348 -20.10 7.12 -2.14
CA LEU A 348 -19.37 7.36 -3.39
C LEU A 348 -19.62 8.77 -3.93
N ARG A 349 -20.88 9.21 -4.00
CA ARG A 349 -21.21 10.59 -4.43
C ARG A 349 -20.53 11.64 -3.54
N SER A 350 -20.56 11.43 -2.22
CA SER A 350 -19.91 12.33 -1.26
C SER A 350 -18.39 12.36 -1.43
N VAL A 351 -17.74 11.20 -1.57
CA VAL A 351 -16.29 11.09 -1.77
C VAL A 351 -15.87 11.73 -3.08
N ILE A 352 -16.57 11.43 -4.18
CA ILE A 352 -16.24 11.96 -5.51
C ILE A 352 -16.48 13.48 -5.56
N GLY A 353 -17.62 13.95 -5.06
CA GLY A 353 -17.94 15.38 -5.01
C GLY A 353 -17.03 16.17 -4.05
N GLY A 354 -16.46 15.51 -3.04
CA GLY A 354 -15.51 16.11 -2.08
C GLY A 354 -14.05 16.14 -2.55
N GLN A 355 -13.72 15.50 -3.68
CA GLN A 355 -12.32 15.31 -4.09
C GLN A 355 -11.62 16.63 -4.41
N ALA A 356 -12.23 17.53 -5.18
CA ALA A 356 -11.64 18.82 -5.53
C ALA A 356 -11.36 19.70 -4.28
N LYS A 357 -12.29 19.68 -3.31
CA LYS A 357 -12.10 20.37 -2.02
C LYS A 357 -10.94 19.76 -1.22
N THR A 358 -10.78 18.45 -1.30
CA THR A 358 -9.66 17.74 -0.66
C THR A 358 -8.34 18.08 -1.34
N GLU A 359 -8.28 18.12 -2.68
CA GLU A 359 -7.09 18.57 -3.42
C GLU A 359 -6.66 19.97 -2.99
N ILE A 360 -7.58 20.92 -2.90
CA ILE A 360 -7.29 22.30 -2.44
C ILE A 360 -6.79 22.31 -0.99
N ARG A 361 -7.31 21.43 -0.11
CA ARG A 361 -6.92 21.41 1.30
C ARG A 361 -5.56 20.75 1.55
N GLU A 362 -5.22 19.71 0.80
CA GLU A 362 -4.01 18.91 1.02
C GLU A 362 -2.81 19.38 0.18
N PHE A 363 -3.05 20.04 -0.97
CA PHE A 363 -2.01 20.45 -1.91
C PHE A 363 -2.07 21.95 -2.21
N PRO A 364 -0.91 22.61 -2.44
CA PRO A 364 -0.81 24.06 -2.57
C PRO A 364 -1.22 24.55 -3.97
N SER A 365 -2.50 24.37 -4.31
CA SER A 365 -3.02 24.67 -5.65
C SER A 365 -2.89 26.16 -6.03
N ALA A 366 -3.05 27.07 -5.07
CA ALA A 366 -2.88 28.50 -5.30
C ALA A 366 -1.41 28.88 -5.60
N ALA A 367 -0.45 28.29 -4.89
CA ALA A 367 0.97 28.48 -5.20
C ALA A 367 1.33 27.93 -6.59
N VAL A 368 0.79 26.77 -6.97
CA VAL A 368 0.98 26.22 -8.33
C VAL A 368 0.43 27.17 -9.40
N ASN A 369 -0.77 27.73 -9.20
CA ASN A 369 -1.34 28.71 -10.11
C ASN A 369 -0.48 29.98 -10.20
N TYR A 370 0.07 30.44 -9.07
CA TYR A 370 1.01 31.56 -9.03
C TYR A 370 2.29 31.27 -9.83
N LEU A 371 2.90 30.09 -9.65
CA LEU A 371 4.09 29.67 -10.38
C LEU A 371 3.84 29.62 -11.90
N ALA A 372 2.70 29.04 -12.32
CA ALA A 372 2.33 28.95 -13.72
C ALA A 372 2.11 30.33 -14.37
N ALA A 373 1.52 31.27 -13.63
CA ALA A 373 1.20 32.60 -14.13
C ALA A 373 2.39 33.57 -14.13
N ASN A 374 3.19 33.59 -13.06
CA ASN A 374 4.24 34.61 -12.85
C ASN A 374 5.64 34.15 -13.25
N ARG A 375 5.82 32.84 -13.39
CA ARG A 375 7.08 32.19 -13.78
C ARG A 375 8.32 32.73 -13.03
N PRO A 376 8.39 32.60 -11.69
CA PRO A 376 9.56 33.03 -10.93
C PRO A 376 10.83 32.26 -11.33
N PRO A 377 12.04 32.81 -11.10
CA PRO A 377 13.28 32.22 -11.58
C PRO A 377 13.55 30.86 -10.91
N GLY A 378 13.77 29.82 -11.72
CA GLY A 378 14.31 28.54 -11.25
C GLY A 378 15.83 28.60 -11.03
N PRO A 379 16.43 27.58 -10.41
CA PRO A 379 15.81 26.34 -9.92
C PRO A 379 14.94 26.51 -8.65
N LEU A 380 13.88 25.70 -8.57
CA LEU A 380 12.86 25.72 -7.51
C LEU A 380 13.13 24.62 -6.47
N LEU A 381 13.16 24.94 -5.19
CA LEU A 381 13.10 23.95 -4.09
C LEU A 381 11.66 23.83 -3.59
N ASN A 382 11.07 22.64 -3.71
CA ASN A 382 9.72 22.33 -3.27
C ASN A 382 9.70 21.39 -2.06
N HIS A 383 8.54 21.30 -1.39
CA HIS A 383 8.30 20.35 -0.32
C HIS A 383 8.20 18.91 -0.87
N TYR A 384 8.73 17.93 -0.12
CA TYR A 384 8.78 16.50 -0.52
C TYR A 384 7.41 15.96 -0.96
N ASN A 385 6.38 16.09 -0.10
CA ASN A 385 5.03 15.60 -0.39
C ASN A 385 4.29 16.39 -1.50
N TRP A 386 4.85 17.50 -1.97
CA TRP A 386 4.25 18.30 -3.06
C TRP A 386 4.92 18.04 -4.41
N GLY A 387 6.08 17.37 -4.44
CA GLY A 387 6.84 17.13 -5.67
C GLY A 387 6.02 16.42 -6.73
N GLY A 388 5.29 15.36 -6.36
CA GLY A 388 4.39 14.67 -7.29
C GLY A 388 3.31 15.58 -7.88
N TYR A 389 2.72 16.45 -7.04
CA TYR A 389 1.71 17.40 -7.48
C TYR A 389 2.28 18.43 -8.45
N PHE A 390 3.50 18.90 -8.21
CA PHE A 390 4.19 19.84 -9.11
C PHE A 390 4.55 19.16 -10.43
N ILE A 391 5.00 17.90 -10.39
CA ILE A 391 5.22 17.07 -11.59
C ILE A 391 3.95 16.98 -12.43
N TRP A 392 2.79 16.75 -11.80
CA TRP A 392 1.53 16.65 -12.54
C TRP A 392 1.07 17.98 -13.15
N LYS A 393 1.23 19.10 -12.44
CA LYS A 393 0.66 20.39 -12.84
C LYS A 393 1.61 21.31 -13.63
N LEU A 394 2.92 21.18 -13.43
CA LEU A 394 3.92 22.15 -13.91
C LEU A 394 5.00 21.54 -14.81
N HIS A 395 5.09 20.22 -14.95
CA HIS A 395 6.05 19.61 -15.86
C HIS A 395 5.66 19.83 -17.34
N PRO A 396 6.60 20.18 -18.25
CA PRO A 396 8.06 20.22 -18.06
C PRO A 396 8.62 21.59 -17.60
N ASP A 397 7.78 22.61 -17.49
CA ASP A 397 8.20 24.01 -17.31
C ASP A 397 8.94 24.25 -15.98
N TYR A 398 8.53 23.56 -14.90
CA TYR A 398 9.21 23.61 -13.60
C TYR A 398 9.64 22.21 -13.12
N PRO A 399 10.90 21.81 -13.37
CA PRO A 399 11.49 20.63 -12.77
C PRO A 399 11.53 20.75 -11.25
N VAL A 400 11.23 19.64 -10.55
CA VAL A 400 11.19 19.61 -9.08
C VAL A 400 12.58 19.43 -8.48
N TYR A 401 12.78 19.90 -7.26
CA TYR A 401 14.01 19.61 -6.49
C TYR A 401 13.96 18.20 -5.88
N ILE A 402 12.78 17.80 -5.40
CA ILE A 402 12.55 16.54 -4.72
C ILE A 402 11.09 16.09 -4.87
N ASP A 403 10.83 14.78 -4.89
CA ASP A 403 9.48 14.20 -4.86
C ASP A 403 9.47 12.85 -4.13
N GLY A 404 8.30 12.21 -4.11
CA GLY A 404 8.02 10.97 -3.37
C GLY A 404 8.83 9.74 -3.76
N ARG A 405 9.56 9.77 -4.89
CA ARG A 405 10.42 8.67 -5.38
C ARG A 405 11.77 8.65 -4.66
N ALA A 406 11.75 8.32 -3.37
CA ALA A 406 12.95 8.27 -2.52
C ALA A 406 14.07 7.37 -3.08
N ASP A 407 13.73 6.36 -3.87
CA ASP A 407 14.66 5.42 -4.53
C ASP A 407 15.56 6.12 -5.56
N VAL A 408 15.08 7.21 -6.17
CA VAL A 408 15.86 8.03 -7.13
C VAL A 408 16.87 8.92 -6.40
N TYR A 409 16.50 9.44 -5.23
CA TYR A 409 17.29 10.46 -4.54
C TYR A 409 18.46 9.88 -3.76
N GLY A 410 18.24 8.73 -3.11
CA GLY A 410 19.22 8.06 -2.27
C GLY A 410 19.46 8.75 -0.92
N ASP A 411 20.09 8.01 0.00
CA ASP A 411 20.17 8.42 1.42
C ASP A 411 20.88 9.76 1.63
N SER A 412 22.03 9.98 0.97
CA SER A 412 22.83 11.20 1.15
C SER A 412 22.10 12.47 0.71
N PHE A 413 21.35 12.39 -0.39
CA PHE A 413 20.56 13.53 -0.87
C PHE A 413 19.40 13.83 0.05
N LEU A 414 18.68 12.79 0.50
CA LEU A 414 17.54 12.93 1.41
C LEU A 414 17.98 13.49 2.78
N ASP A 415 19.13 13.06 3.30
CA ASP A 415 19.72 13.62 4.51
C ASP A 415 20.13 15.09 4.31
N GLY A 416 20.69 15.44 3.15
CA GLY A 416 21.01 16.83 2.81
C GLY A 416 19.76 17.71 2.75
N PHE A 417 18.71 17.25 2.07
CA PHE A 417 17.41 17.94 2.04
C PHE A 417 16.84 18.10 3.45
N ALA A 418 16.85 17.04 4.27
CA ALA A 418 16.36 17.10 5.64
C ALA A 418 17.20 18.06 6.51
N SER A 419 18.51 18.13 6.31
CA SER A 419 19.37 19.08 7.01
C SER A 419 19.00 20.53 6.69
N SER A 420 18.81 20.86 5.39
CA SER A 420 18.32 22.18 4.97
C SER A 420 16.92 22.47 5.49
N TYR A 421 15.99 21.52 5.33
CA TYR A 421 14.58 21.72 5.67
C TYR A 421 14.36 21.93 7.18
N TYR A 422 15.06 21.16 8.02
CA TYR A 422 14.95 21.21 9.48
C TYR A 422 16.04 22.04 10.17
N LEU A 423 16.97 22.66 9.42
CA LEU A 423 18.10 23.43 9.94
C LEU A 423 18.96 22.65 10.95
N LYS A 424 19.25 21.37 10.66
CA LYS A 424 19.90 20.46 11.64
C LYS A 424 21.33 20.87 12.00
N ASP A 425 22.06 21.46 11.06
CA ASP A 425 23.47 21.82 11.22
C ASP A 425 23.80 23.19 10.61
N LYS A 426 25.03 23.67 10.80
CA LYS A 426 25.47 24.99 10.27
C LYS A 426 25.59 25.03 8.74
N SER A 427 25.67 23.86 8.10
CA SER A 427 25.76 23.63 6.66
C SER A 427 24.39 23.54 5.98
N TRP A 428 23.29 23.87 6.66
CA TRP A 428 21.93 23.82 6.09
C TRP A 428 21.77 24.62 4.78
N ARG A 429 22.64 25.62 4.53
CA ARG A 429 22.66 26.42 3.30
C ARG A 429 23.33 25.73 2.12
N ASP A 430 24.19 24.76 2.37
CA ASP A 430 25.06 24.16 1.36
C ASP A 430 24.24 23.48 0.25
N PRO A 431 23.15 22.73 0.52
CA PRO A 431 22.32 22.18 -0.54
C PRO A 431 21.65 23.25 -1.42
N LEU A 432 21.20 24.36 -0.84
CA LEU A 432 20.60 25.46 -1.62
C LEU A 432 21.64 26.10 -2.54
N ALA A 433 22.87 26.29 -2.06
CA ALA A 433 23.98 26.84 -2.83
C ALA A 433 24.46 25.88 -3.93
N ALA A 434 24.64 24.60 -3.58
CA ALA A 434 25.13 23.55 -4.49
C ALA A 434 24.19 23.36 -5.70
N TRP A 435 22.89 23.47 -5.48
CA TRP A 435 21.88 23.36 -6.54
C TRP A 435 21.42 24.71 -7.11
N GLY A 436 22.07 25.81 -6.70
CA GLY A 436 21.79 27.16 -7.20
C GLY A 436 20.34 27.59 -7.01
N VAL A 437 19.68 27.19 -5.92
CA VAL A 437 18.24 27.41 -5.70
C VAL A 437 17.91 28.91 -5.70
N ARG A 438 16.95 29.30 -6.54
CA ARG A 438 16.49 30.70 -6.70
C ARG A 438 15.05 30.93 -6.28
N THR A 439 14.23 29.87 -6.23
CA THR A 439 12.87 29.93 -5.71
C THR A 439 12.66 28.83 -4.68
N VAL A 440 11.98 29.10 -3.58
CA VAL A 440 11.60 28.13 -2.55
C VAL A 440 10.08 28.14 -2.38
N VAL A 441 9.46 26.96 -2.41
CA VAL A 441 8.02 26.77 -2.21
C VAL A 441 7.77 25.70 -1.18
N LEU A 442 7.43 26.14 0.03
CA LEU A 442 7.34 25.31 1.23
C LEU A 442 6.18 25.77 2.13
N PRO A 443 5.76 24.96 3.12
CA PRO A 443 4.80 25.35 4.14
C PRO A 443 5.23 26.62 4.89
N PRO A 444 4.31 27.54 5.26
CA PRO A 444 4.64 28.78 5.96
C PRO A 444 5.37 28.59 7.29
N ASP A 445 5.16 27.45 7.95
CA ASP A 445 5.71 27.06 9.25
C ASP A 445 7.01 26.24 9.13
N ALA A 446 7.49 25.96 7.92
CA ALA A 446 8.74 25.23 7.73
C ALA A 446 9.93 26.01 8.32
N PRO A 447 10.83 25.38 9.11
CA PRO A 447 11.99 26.06 9.70
C PRO A 447 12.84 26.80 8.67
N LEU A 448 13.05 26.17 7.50
CA LEU A 448 13.76 26.78 6.38
C LEU A 448 13.08 28.08 5.88
N VAL A 449 11.75 28.14 5.79
CA VAL A 449 11.03 29.36 5.40
C VAL A 449 11.24 30.48 6.40
N ILE A 450 11.18 30.16 7.70
CA ILE A 450 11.41 31.13 8.77
C ILE A 450 12.83 31.69 8.68
N ALA A 451 13.83 30.84 8.49
CA ALA A 451 15.22 31.25 8.36
C ALA A 451 15.49 32.07 7.08
N LEU A 452 14.89 31.71 5.94
CA LEU A 452 15.09 32.46 4.69
C LEU A 452 14.45 33.85 4.76
N LYS A 453 13.30 33.99 5.42
CA LYS A 453 12.63 35.30 5.60
C LYS A 453 13.45 36.31 6.41
N THR A 454 14.42 35.88 7.21
CA THR A 454 15.32 36.79 7.95
C THR A 454 16.54 37.21 7.13
N MET A 455 16.72 36.65 5.93
CA MET A 455 17.84 36.97 5.06
C MET A 455 17.50 38.10 4.10
N PRO A 456 18.42 39.06 3.89
CA PRO A 456 18.19 40.18 2.95
C PRO A 456 18.08 39.70 1.49
N ASP A 457 18.68 38.56 1.17
CA ASP A 457 18.72 38.01 -0.19
C ASP A 457 17.42 37.31 -0.60
N TRP A 458 16.43 37.15 0.29
CA TRP A 458 15.20 36.41 -0.01
C TRP A 458 13.95 37.26 0.18
N GLN A 459 13.10 37.29 -0.83
CA GLN A 459 11.85 38.05 -0.83
C GLN A 459 10.64 37.11 -0.96
N THR A 460 9.62 37.34 -0.12
CA THR A 460 8.32 36.68 -0.28
C THR A 460 7.54 37.33 -1.42
N VAL A 461 7.16 36.52 -2.42
CA VAL A 461 6.38 36.99 -3.58
C VAL A 461 4.97 36.39 -3.65
N PHE A 462 4.74 35.32 -2.89
CA PHE A 462 3.40 34.76 -2.66
C PHE A 462 3.35 34.12 -1.28
N ALA A 463 2.22 34.22 -0.60
CA ALA A 463 1.96 33.53 0.64
C ALA A 463 0.46 33.31 0.83
N ASP A 464 0.08 32.12 1.25
CA ASP A 464 -1.25 31.79 1.77
C ASP A 464 -1.15 30.90 3.02
N SER A 465 -2.25 30.27 3.43
CA SER A 465 -2.28 29.40 4.61
C SER A 465 -1.56 28.05 4.41
N GLN A 466 -1.26 27.65 3.17
CA GLN A 466 -0.66 26.36 2.84
C GLN A 466 0.80 26.47 2.39
N ALA A 467 1.17 27.52 1.66
CA ALA A 467 2.48 27.65 1.02
C ALA A 467 2.96 29.10 0.98
N VAL A 468 4.28 29.25 1.00
CA VAL A 468 5.00 30.51 0.74
C VAL A 468 5.92 30.29 -0.44
N VAL A 469 5.96 31.26 -1.37
CA VAL A 469 6.94 31.34 -2.45
C VAL A 469 7.94 32.44 -2.10
N LEU A 470 9.19 32.05 -1.92
CA LEU A 470 10.33 32.95 -1.71
C LEU A 470 11.19 32.94 -2.97
N ILE A 471 11.68 34.11 -3.40
CA ILE A 471 12.66 34.23 -4.48
C ILE A 471 13.95 34.84 -3.96
N ARG A 472 15.08 34.46 -4.55
CA ARG A 472 16.38 35.04 -4.23
C ARG A 472 16.63 36.30 -5.07
N SER A 473 16.86 37.41 -4.38
CA SER A 473 17.22 38.72 -4.93
C SER A 473 18.67 38.70 -5.41
N LYS A 474 18.87 38.33 -6.68
CA LYS A 474 20.13 38.04 -7.39
C LYS A 474 20.66 36.63 -7.17
#